data_AF-A0A2V5RC28-F1
#
_entry.id   AF-A0A2V5RC28-F1
#
_cell.length_a   1.000
_cell.length_b   1.000
_cell.length_c   1.000
_cell.angle_alpha   90.00
_cell.angle_beta   90.00
_cell.angle_gamma   90.00
#
_symmetry.space_group_name_H-M   'P 1'
#
loop_
_entity.id
_entity.type
_entity.pdbx_description
1 polymer ?
#
loop_
_entity_poly.entity_id
_entity_poly.type
_entity_poly.pdbx_seq_one_letter_code
_entity_poly.pdbx_strand_id
1 'polypeptide(L)'
;MAQLLVDSSAETGITKTFHRFIAHSMPFGHLLYAKKLQVMKLSLANDVDVLGNMLDRLSEQNRWYRDFTLEALSRAVRETIACFPVYRTYLAPGQPVTEDDRQIVERAIVAAKRRNPAMEESIFNFLRDVLLFRFPPNLDAKERAAHTHFVLKFQQATGPIMAKGLEDTVFYIYNRLAALNEVGGEPQQFGMDVDAFHERNLDRQRKWPATLLATSTHDTKRSEDVRARIAAISEIPELWQRSLQRWRVSNRRWKRTINDAEAPDADEEYLLYQTLLGTWPIHASGEPERVPTCEYVERIQAYMHKALHEAKINTSWIQPNEQWDAAMRDFVTKILDPSPRNKFVSVFIPVAQEIARFGAINSLTQTLLKLTSPGVPDIYQGNEIWDYSLVDPDNRRPVDYKRRREMLESLATVNPEELPRSWPDGRIKMFLTQRLLQFRREHFELFQRGEYLPLTPSGTFMECCVSFARSLADKWIVVIAPRLSSRIGFPPIGERWKDTTIEFPETLSLAHAHDLFTCRPIQHQRHHVSVAGALSILPFVVITNL
;
A
#
# COMPACT_ATOMS: atom_id res chain seq x y z
N MET A 1 -6.68 -3.81 -0.19
CA MET A 1 -7.55 -3.23 0.86
C MET A 1 -7.17 -1.78 1.16
N ALA A 2 -5.90 -1.43 1.37
CA ALA A 2 -5.48 -0.05 1.64
C ALA A 2 -6.04 1.02 0.65
N GLN A 3 -6.02 0.74 -0.67
CA GLN A 3 -6.58 1.67 -1.68
C GLN A 3 -8.08 1.96 -1.52
N LEU A 4 -8.86 1.02 -0.96
CA LEU A 4 -10.30 1.21 -0.70
C LEU A 4 -10.56 2.26 0.40
N LEU A 5 -9.59 2.41 1.31
CA LEU A 5 -9.65 3.34 2.44
C LEU A 5 -9.23 4.76 2.03
N VAL A 6 -8.75 4.95 0.79
CA VAL A 6 -8.40 6.26 0.26
C VAL A 6 -9.61 6.89 -0.40
N ASP A 7 -9.86 8.17 -0.10
CA ASP A 7 -10.87 8.97 -0.79
C ASP A 7 -10.38 9.31 -2.20
N SER A 8 -10.80 8.53 -3.19
CA SER A 8 -10.41 8.74 -4.60
C SER A 8 -10.78 10.14 -5.12
N SER A 9 -11.83 10.77 -4.58
CA SER A 9 -12.24 12.13 -4.99
C SER A 9 -11.19 13.19 -4.59
N ALA A 10 -10.35 12.91 -3.61
CA ALA A 10 -9.30 13.81 -3.14
C ALA A 10 -8.03 13.79 -4.00
N GLU A 11 -7.92 12.93 -5.02
CA GLU A 11 -6.69 12.77 -5.82
C GLU A 11 -6.18 14.09 -6.37
N THR A 12 -7.06 14.89 -6.98
CA THR A 12 -6.68 16.18 -7.57
C THR A 12 -6.20 17.17 -6.51
N GLY A 13 -6.89 17.23 -5.36
CA GLY A 13 -6.55 18.15 -4.25
C GLY A 13 -5.22 17.79 -3.60
N ILE A 14 -5.00 16.50 -3.31
CA ILE A 14 -3.75 16.00 -2.72
C ILE A 14 -2.59 16.13 -3.71
N THR A 15 -2.78 15.81 -5.00
CA THR A 15 -1.73 15.95 -6.02
C THR A 15 -1.29 17.41 -6.18
N LYS A 16 -2.25 18.36 -6.23
CA LYS A 16 -1.95 19.80 -6.29
C LYS A 16 -1.22 20.28 -5.03
N THR A 17 -1.62 19.79 -3.86
CA THR A 17 -0.99 20.12 -2.58
C THR A 17 0.45 19.62 -2.53
N PHE A 18 0.68 18.37 -2.95
CA PHE A 18 2.00 17.76 -3.03
C PHE A 18 2.94 18.55 -3.96
N HIS A 19 2.55 18.76 -5.22
CA HIS A 19 3.36 19.51 -6.19
C HIS A 19 3.65 20.95 -5.76
N ARG A 20 2.68 21.63 -5.12
CA ARG A 20 2.90 22.97 -4.57
C ARG A 20 3.88 22.96 -3.41
N PHE A 21 3.82 21.96 -2.54
CA PHE A 21 4.70 21.87 -1.37
C PHE A 21 6.17 21.66 -1.78
N ILE A 22 6.40 20.73 -2.72
CA ILE A 22 7.73 20.41 -3.27
C ILE A 22 8.19 21.38 -4.36
N ALA A 23 7.34 22.33 -4.76
CA ALA A 23 7.58 23.36 -5.77
C ALA A 23 7.89 22.86 -7.20
N HIS A 24 7.53 21.62 -7.55
CA HIS A 24 7.66 21.08 -8.90
C HIS A 24 6.65 19.95 -9.16
N SER A 25 6.44 19.62 -10.43
CA SER A 25 5.64 18.46 -10.84
C SER A 25 6.50 17.20 -10.94
N MET A 26 5.97 16.06 -10.51
CA MET A 26 6.70 14.80 -10.54
C MET A 26 5.88 13.71 -11.26
N PRO A 27 5.99 13.57 -12.59
CA PRO A 27 5.29 12.51 -13.32
C PRO A 27 5.82 11.13 -12.94
N PHE A 28 4.98 10.31 -12.28
CA PHE A 28 5.38 9.00 -11.75
C PHE A 28 6.06 8.09 -12.79
N GLY A 29 5.49 7.97 -13.99
CA GLY A 29 6.05 7.12 -15.04
C GLY A 29 7.42 7.59 -15.57
N HIS A 30 7.76 8.88 -15.45
CA HIS A 30 9.10 9.38 -15.79
C HIS A 30 10.08 9.08 -14.66
N LEU A 31 9.65 9.27 -13.42
CA LEU A 31 10.45 8.96 -12.24
C LEU A 31 10.81 7.47 -12.20
N LEU A 32 9.83 6.57 -12.33
CA LEU A 32 10.07 5.11 -12.30
C LEU A 32 11.05 4.67 -13.39
N TYR A 33 10.83 5.15 -14.62
CA TYR A 33 11.73 4.88 -15.74
C TYR A 33 13.17 5.34 -15.44
N ALA A 34 13.34 6.58 -14.96
CA ALA A 34 14.65 7.13 -14.64
C ALA A 34 15.35 6.35 -13.51
N LYS A 35 14.61 5.90 -12.49
CA LYS A 35 15.17 5.16 -11.35
C LYS A 35 15.50 3.71 -11.69
N LYS A 36 14.75 3.05 -12.58
CA LYS A 36 15.17 1.76 -13.16
C LYS A 36 16.48 1.90 -13.95
N LEU A 37 16.61 2.93 -14.78
CA LEU A 37 17.88 3.22 -15.47
C LEU A 37 19.03 3.48 -14.49
N GLN A 38 18.79 4.23 -13.41
CA GLN A 38 19.80 4.49 -12.38
C GLN A 38 20.27 3.18 -11.72
N VAL A 39 19.34 2.29 -11.35
CA VAL A 39 19.67 0.97 -10.79
C VAL A 39 20.53 0.13 -11.74
N MET A 40 20.16 0.11 -13.02
CA MET A 40 20.93 -0.61 -14.05
C MET A 40 22.30 0.00 -14.32
N LYS A 41 22.53 1.27 -14.00
CA LYS A 41 23.86 1.90 -14.13
C LYS A 41 24.75 1.70 -12.91
N LEU A 42 24.15 1.46 -11.74
CA LEU A 42 24.86 1.39 -10.47
C LEU A 42 24.88 -0.05 -9.95
N SER A 43 23.80 -0.47 -9.30
CA SER A 43 23.77 -1.73 -8.54
C SER A 43 23.68 -2.99 -9.40
N LEU A 44 23.15 -2.89 -10.63
CA LEU A 44 22.94 -4.03 -11.54
C LEU A 44 23.58 -3.83 -12.91
N ALA A 45 24.67 -3.05 -12.99
CA ALA A 45 25.40 -2.80 -14.23
C ALA A 45 25.88 -4.10 -14.89
N ASN A 46 26.57 -4.95 -14.13
CA ASN A 46 27.12 -6.20 -14.65
C ASN A 46 26.06 -7.13 -15.25
N ASP A 47 24.90 -7.28 -14.60
CA ASP A 47 23.82 -8.15 -15.10
C ASP A 47 23.28 -7.66 -16.45
N VAL A 48 23.20 -6.34 -16.64
CA VAL A 48 22.68 -5.76 -17.88
C VAL A 48 23.76 -5.71 -18.97
N ASP A 49 25.02 -5.52 -18.61
CA ASP A 49 26.15 -5.59 -19.55
C ASP A 49 26.31 -7.00 -20.10
N VAL A 50 26.08 -8.04 -19.27
CA VAL A 50 26.00 -9.43 -19.74
C VAL A 50 24.89 -9.58 -20.78
N LEU A 51 23.71 -9.02 -20.56
CA LEU A 51 22.61 -9.07 -21.53
C LEU A 51 22.97 -8.35 -22.85
N GLY A 52 23.63 -7.19 -22.77
CA GLY A 52 24.13 -6.47 -23.95
C GLY A 52 25.09 -7.33 -24.78
N ASN A 53 26.10 -7.91 -24.13
CA ASN A 53 27.06 -8.81 -24.78
C ASN A 53 26.41 -10.08 -25.34
N MET A 54 25.41 -10.63 -24.65
CA MET A 54 24.67 -11.78 -25.15
C MET A 54 23.88 -11.43 -26.42
N LEU A 55 23.20 -10.27 -26.44
CA LEU A 55 22.42 -9.82 -27.58
C LEU A 55 23.31 -9.51 -28.80
N ASP A 56 24.49 -8.95 -28.56
CA ASP A 56 25.53 -8.68 -29.57
C ASP A 56 26.01 -9.96 -30.26
N ARG A 57 26.34 -11.00 -29.49
CA ARG A 57 26.67 -12.31 -30.08
C ARG A 57 25.53 -12.92 -30.91
N LEU A 58 24.28 -12.62 -30.58
CA LEU A 58 23.13 -13.05 -31.36
C LEU A 58 22.96 -12.23 -32.65
N SER A 59 23.28 -10.93 -32.62
CA SER A 59 23.21 -10.07 -33.81
C SER A 59 24.28 -10.43 -34.84
N GLU A 60 25.50 -10.77 -34.40
CA GLU A 60 26.62 -11.18 -35.26
C GLU A 60 26.30 -12.43 -36.11
N GLN A 61 25.43 -13.31 -35.63
CA GLN A 61 25.02 -14.53 -36.33
C GLN A 61 24.04 -14.26 -37.49
N ASN A 62 23.51 -13.04 -37.60
CA ASN A 62 22.51 -12.69 -38.60
C ASN A 62 22.96 -11.50 -39.47
N ARG A 63 23.05 -11.73 -40.78
CA ARG A 63 23.48 -10.71 -41.77
C ARG A 63 22.67 -9.42 -41.73
N TRP A 64 21.41 -9.47 -41.30
CA TRP A 64 20.53 -8.31 -41.22
C TRP A 64 20.77 -7.44 -39.98
N TYR A 65 21.44 -7.95 -38.96
CA TYR A 65 21.58 -7.32 -37.65
C TYR A 65 23.03 -7.17 -37.18
N ARG A 66 23.99 -7.78 -37.86
CA ARG A 66 25.42 -7.77 -37.51
C ARG A 66 26.09 -6.39 -37.48
N ASP A 67 25.49 -5.38 -38.11
CA ASP A 67 26.04 -4.02 -38.18
C ASP A 67 25.62 -3.17 -36.95
N PHE A 68 24.77 -3.72 -36.07
CA PHE A 68 24.42 -3.07 -34.80
C PHE A 68 25.62 -3.07 -33.86
N THR A 69 25.88 -1.93 -33.23
CA THR A 69 26.96 -1.81 -32.25
C THR A 69 26.53 -2.35 -30.88
N LEU A 70 27.50 -2.91 -30.14
CA LEU A 70 27.29 -3.36 -28.76
C LEU A 70 26.67 -2.27 -27.86
N GLU A 71 27.08 -1.02 -28.01
CA GLU A 71 26.52 0.10 -27.24
C GLU A 71 25.03 0.32 -27.57
N ALA A 72 24.65 0.26 -28.85
CA ALA A 72 23.27 0.43 -29.26
C ALA A 72 22.37 -0.73 -28.78
N LEU A 73 22.88 -1.97 -28.81
CA LEU A 73 22.19 -3.15 -28.30
C LEU A 73 22.05 -3.12 -26.76
N SER A 74 23.14 -2.81 -26.05
CA SER A 74 23.14 -2.67 -24.59
C SER A 74 22.18 -1.57 -24.13
N ARG A 75 22.15 -0.45 -24.86
CA ARG A 75 21.18 0.61 -24.63
C ARG A 75 19.75 0.14 -24.89
N ALA A 76 19.47 -0.54 -26.01
CA ALA A 76 18.12 -1.05 -26.30
C ALA A 76 17.61 -2.01 -25.21
N VAL A 77 18.48 -2.86 -24.66
CA VAL A 77 18.17 -3.72 -23.51
C VAL A 77 17.80 -2.89 -22.28
N ARG A 78 18.66 -1.94 -21.87
CA ARG A 78 18.43 -1.05 -20.71
C ARG A 78 17.11 -0.29 -20.85
N GLU A 79 16.88 0.32 -22.01
CA GLU A 79 15.69 1.11 -22.29
C GLU A 79 14.40 0.26 -22.25
N THR A 80 14.46 -0.96 -22.78
CA THR A 80 13.33 -1.90 -22.75
C THR A 80 13.03 -2.38 -21.34
N ILE A 81 14.06 -2.74 -20.56
CA ILE A 81 13.88 -3.12 -19.14
C ILE A 81 13.30 -1.95 -18.32
N ALA A 82 13.77 -0.72 -18.55
CA ALA A 82 13.24 0.46 -17.86
C ALA A 82 11.76 0.71 -18.17
N CYS A 83 11.29 0.28 -19.34
CA CYS A 83 9.89 0.38 -19.77
C CYS A 83 9.03 -0.84 -19.41
N PHE A 84 9.60 -1.88 -18.80
CA PHE A 84 8.85 -3.08 -18.44
C PHE A 84 7.80 -2.78 -17.35
N PRO A 85 6.50 -3.08 -17.57
CA PRO A 85 5.43 -2.69 -16.65
C PRO A 85 5.25 -3.66 -15.47
N VAL A 86 5.76 -4.88 -15.58
CA VAL A 86 5.66 -5.94 -14.57
C VAL A 86 7.05 -6.33 -14.05
N TYR A 87 7.08 -7.11 -12.97
CA TYR A 87 8.33 -7.69 -12.45
C TYR A 87 9.05 -8.54 -13.49
N ARG A 88 8.33 -9.42 -14.18
CA ARG A 88 8.87 -10.27 -15.25
C ARG A 88 7.73 -10.92 -16.04
N THR A 89 8.08 -11.44 -17.21
CA THR A 89 7.27 -12.37 -17.99
C THR A 89 7.68 -13.82 -17.68
N TYR A 90 6.92 -14.79 -18.23
CA TYR A 90 7.12 -16.23 -17.99
C TYR A 90 7.16 -17.06 -19.28
N LEU A 91 7.87 -16.58 -20.30
CA LEU A 91 8.15 -17.34 -21.51
C LEU A 91 9.08 -18.51 -21.18
N ALA A 92 8.67 -19.71 -21.62
CA ALA A 92 9.40 -20.95 -21.42
C ALA A 92 9.75 -21.60 -22.77
N PRO A 93 10.96 -22.15 -22.93
CA PRO A 93 11.32 -22.87 -24.14
C PRO A 93 10.38 -24.06 -24.42
N GLY A 94 9.99 -24.22 -25.69
CA GLY A 94 9.10 -25.28 -26.14
C GLY A 94 7.61 -25.05 -25.83
N GLN A 95 7.25 -23.92 -25.20
CA GLN A 95 5.87 -23.52 -24.96
C GLN A 95 5.47 -22.36 -25.86
N PRO A 96 4.20 -22.25 -26.27
CA PRO A 96 3.72 -21.09 -26.99
C PRO A 96 3.80 -19.85 -26.10
N VAL A 97 4.16 -18.71 -26.69
CA VAL A 97 4.13 -17.42 -25.98
C VAL A 97 2.68 -17.06 -25.68
N THR A 98 2.39 -16.78 -24.40
CA THR A 98 1.05 -16.36 -23.99
C THR A 98 0.74 -14.97 -24.54
N GLU A 99 -0.56 -14.70 -24.77
CA GLU A 99 -1.00 -13.39 -25.25
C GLU A 99 -0.65 -12.27 -24.26
N ASP A 100 -0.74 -12.53 -22.96
CA ASP A 100 -0.40 -11.56 -21.91
C ASP A 100 1.09 -11.20 -21.92
N ASP A 101 1.98 -12.20 -21.96
CA ASP A 101 3.43 -11.97 -22.04
C ASP A 101 3.80 -11.24 -23.35
N ARG A 102 3.16 -11.60 -24.46
CA ARG A 102 3.36 -10.93 -25.75
C ARG A 102 3.00 -9.44 -25.67
N GLN A 103 1.84 -9.11 -25.11
CA GLN A 103 1.42 -7.71 -24.96
C GLN A 103 2.35 -6.92 -24.03
N ILE A 104 2.85 -7.54 -22.95
CA ILE A 104 3.81 -6.91 -22.03
C ILE A 104 5.10 -6.54 -22.78
N VAL A 105 5.69 -7.49 -23.51
CA VAL A 105 6.92 -7.27 -24.27
C VAL A 105 6.72 -6.21 -25.35
N GLU A 106 5.64 -6.31 -26.13
CA GLU A 106 5.35 -5.35 -27.21
C GLU A 106 5.12 -3.93 -26.67
N ARG A 107 4.38 -3.77 -25.57
CA ARG A 107 4.17 -2.46 -24.93
C ARG A 107 5.48 -1.87 -24.42
N ALA A 108 6.35 -2.67 -23.81
CA ALA A 108 7.65 -2.22 -23.32
C ALA A 108 8.55 -1.76 -24.48
N ILE A 109 8.58 -2.49 -25.59
CA ILE A 109 9.34 -2.15 -26.80
C ILE A 109 8.82 -0.84 -27.42
N VAL A 110 7.50 -0.69 -27.57
CA VAL A 110 6.90 0.55 -28.12
C VAL A 110 7.23 1.75 -27.23
N ALA A 111 7.14 1.60 -25.91
CA ALA A 111 7.50 2.65 -24.97
C ALA A 111 9.00 3.01 -25.04
N ALA A 112 9.88 2.01 -25.16
CA ALA A 112 11.33 2.21 -25.28
C ALA A 112 11.68 2.97 -26.57
N LYS A 113 11.08 2.59 -27.71
CA LYS A 113 11.22 3.31 -29.00
C LYS A 113 10.81 4.77 -28.86
N ARG A 114 9.61 5.03 -28.32
CA ARG A 114 9.06 6.38 -28.17
C ARG A 114 9.96 7.29 -27.31
N ARG A 115 10.63 6.72 -26.30
CA ARG A 115 11.56 7.46 -25.43
C ARG A 115 12.93 7.69 -26.07
N ASN A 116 13.28 6.96 -27.12
CA ASN A 116 14.61 6.99 -27.75
C ASN A 116 14.52 7.24 -29.27
N PRO A 117 14.01 8.41 -29.72
CA PRO A 117 13.83 8.71 -31.15
C PRO A 117 15.14 8.82 -31.95
N ALA A 118 16.28 8.97 -31.28
CA ALA A 118 17.60 9.03 -31.92
C ALA A 118 18.24 7.65 -32.15
N MET A 119 17.59 6.56 -31.72
CA MET A 119 18.06 5.20 -31.96
C MET A 119 17.32 4.56 -33.13
N GLU A 120 18.00 3.70 -33.87
CA GLU A 120 17.38 2.98 -34.99
C GLU A 120 16.29 2.01 -34.49
N GLU A 121 15.11 2.09 -35.09
CA GLU A 121 13.96 1.26 -34.68
C GLU A 121 14.18 -0.24 -34.87
N SER A 122 15.01 -0.62 -35.84
CA SER A 122 15.31 -2.01 -36.19
C SER A 122 15.96 -2.76 -35.01
N ILE A 123 16.74 -2.07 -34.19
CA ILE A 123 17.40 -2.64 -32.99
C ILE A 123 16.35 -3.10 -31.97
N PHE A 124 15.32 -2.28 -31.75
CA PHE A 124 14.20 -2.65 -30.86
C PHE A 124 13.31 -3.74 -31.48
N ASN A 125 13.13 -3.75 -32.80
CA ASN A 125 12.42 -4.83 -33.48
C ASN A 125 13.15 -6.16 -33.34
N PHE A 126 14.49 -6.15 -33.49
CA PHE A 126 15.33 -7.31 -33.27
C PHE A 126 15.20 -7.83 -31.84
N LEU A 127 15.34 -6.95 -30.83
CA LEU A 127 15.15 -7.33 -29.43
C LEU A 127 13.76 -7.90 -29.16
N ARG A 128 12.69 -7.28 -29.70
CA ARG A 128 11.32 -7.80 -29.60
C ARG A 128 11.23 -9.22 -30.15
N ASP A 129 11.78 -9.46 -31.33
CA ASP A 129 11.66 -10.75 -32.01
C ASP A 129 12.47 -11.84 -31.27
N VAL A 130 13.64 -11.50 -30.72
CA VAL A 130 14.38 -12.38 -29.81
C VAL A 130 13.55 -12.70 -28.55
N LEU A 131 13.00 -11.68 -27.89
CA LEU A 131 12.21 -11.84 -26.67
C LEU A 131 10.94 -12.66 -26.89
N LEU A 132 10.33 -12.63 -28.08
CA LEU A 132 9.11 -13.37 -28.40
C LEU A 132 9.38 -14.73 -29.07
N PHE A 133 10.61 -15.24 -29.01
CA PHE A 133 11.02 -16.49 -29.66
C PHE A 133 10.70 -16.54 -31.16
N ARG A 134 10.69 -15.38 -31.83
CA ARG A 134 10.52 -15.27 -33.29
C ARG A 134 11.87 -15.52 -33.96
N PHE A 135 12.31 -16.78 -33.91
CA PHE A 135 13.60 -17.19 -34.43
C PHE A 135 13.66 -17.11 -35.96
N PRO A 136 14.85 -16.80 -36.53
CA PRO A 136 15.12 -17.11 -37.92
C PRO A 136 14.88 -18.59 -38.22
N PRO A 137 14.33 -18.95 -39.40
CA PRO A 137 13.92 -20.32 -39.71
C PRO A 137 15.10 -21.32 -39.75
N ASN A 138 16.32 -20.84 -39.97
CA ASN A 138 17.50 -21.66 -40.25
C ASN A 138 18.47 -21.80 -39.08
N LEU A 139 18.06 -21.44 -37.85
CA LEU A 139 18.95 -21.61 -36.69
C LEU A 139 19.25 -23.10 -36.44
N ASP A 140 20.44 -23.42 -35.93
CA ASP A 140 20.75 -24.75 -35.40
C ASP A 140 20.27 -24.92 -33.94
N ALA A 141 20.49 -26.08 -33.35
CA ALA A 141 20.08 -26.36 -31.97
C ALA A 141 20.82 -25.49 -30.93
N LYS A 142 22.10 -25.18 -31.18
CA LYS A 142 22.95 -24.39 -30.28
C LYS A 142 22.55 -22.92 -30.32
N GLU A 143 22.25 -22.38 -31.49
CA GLU A 143 21.78 -21.01 -31.70
C GLU A 143 20.40 -20.79 -31.08
N ARG A 144 19.48 -21.75 -31.23
CA ARG A 144 18.18 -21.73 -30.52
C ARG A 144 18.35 -21.74 -29.01
N ALA A 145 19.30 -22.54 -28.50
CA ALA A 145 19.60 -22.57 -27.07
C ALA A 145 20.18 -21.23 -26.59
N ALA A 146 21.04 -20.56 -27.38
CA ALA A 146 21.59 -19.24 -27.06
C ALA A 146 20.49 -18.16 -26.98
N HIS A 147 19.57 -18.12 -27.94
CA HIS A 147 18.44 -17.19 -27.88
C HIS A 147 17.54 -17.46 -26.67
N THR A 148 17.24 -18.74 -26.40
CA THR A 148 16.47 -19.15 -25.23
C THR A 148 17.14 -18.67 -23.94
N HIS A 149 18.45 -18.87 -23.84
CA HIS A 149 19.22 -18.45 -22.67
C HIS A 149 19.16 -16.93 -22.47
N PHE A 150 19.24 -16.13 -23.54
CA PHE A 150 19.04 -14.68 -23.45
C PHE A 150 17.68 -14.31 -22.88
N VAL A 151 16.58 -14.89 -23.39
CA VAL A 151 15.22 -14.58 -22.90
C VAL A 151 15.08 -14.94 -21.41
N LEU A 152 15.58 -16.11 -21.00
CA LEU A 152 15.54 -16.52 -19.59
C LEU A 152 16.34 -15.57 -18.71
N LYS A 153 17.55 -15.16 -19.14
CA LYS A 153 18.39 -14.22 -18.39
C LYS A 153 17.77 -12.82 -18.33
N PHE A 154 17.12 -12.37 -19.41
CA PHE A 154 16.36 -11.12 -19.43
C PHE A 154 15.22 -11.14 -18.39
N GLN A 155 14.42 -12.21 -18.36
CA GLN A 155 13.32 -12.39 -17.39
C GLN A 155 13.82 -12.48 -15.94
N GLN A 156 15.06 -12.95 -15.71
CA GLN A 156 15.70 -12.96 -14.40
C GLN A 156 16.15 -11.56 -13.96
N ALA A 157 16.54 -10.69 -14.90
CA ALA A 157 17.06 -9.36 -14.61
C ALA A 157 15.95 -8.33 -14.30
N THR A 158 14.80 -8.40 -14.98
CA THR A 158 13.73 -7.40 -14.84
C THR A 158 13.16 -7.29 -13.42
N GLY A 159 13.09 -8.42 -12.70
CA GLY A 159 12.50 -8.49 -11.35
C GLY A 159 13.28 -7.68 -10.31
N PRO A 160 14.57 -7.96 -10.08
CA PRO A 160 15.42 -7.16 -9.18
C PRO A 160 15.48 -5.68 -9.56
N ILE A 161 15.46 -5.35 -10.85
CA ILE A 161 15.46 -3.96 -11.33
C ILE A 161 14.15 -3.25 -11.00
N MET A 162 13.00 -3.94 -11.11
CA MET A 162 11.72 -3.43 -10.64
C MET A 162 11.75 -3.20 -9.13
N ALA A 163 12.15 -4.20 -8.33
CA ALA A 163 12.20 -4.08 -6.86
C ALA A 163 13.08 -2.90 -6.42
N LYS A 164 14.31 -2.83 -6.93
CA LYS A 164 15.25 -1.77 -6.55
C LYS A 164 14.85 -0.38 -7.07
N GLY A 165 14.31 -0.31 -8.29
CA GLY A 165 13.92 0.96 -8.90
C GLY A 165 12.61 1.52 -8.35
N LEU A 166 11.62 0.66 -8.11
CA LEU A 166 10.30 1.04 -7.60
C LEU A 166 10.28 1.05 -6.07
N GLU A 167 10.47 -0.11 -5.45
CA GLU A 167 10.19 -0.30 -4.02
C GLU A 167 11.26 0.31 -3.12
N ASP A 168 12.53 0.18 -3.51
CA ASP A 168 13.67 0.68 -2.73
C ASP A 168 14.17 2.04 -3.25
N THR A 169 13.40 2.76 -4.08
CA THR A 169 13.77 4.11 -4.54
C THR A 169 12.55 4.99 -4.78
N VAL A 170 11.70 4.68 -5.78
CA VAL A 170 10.54 5.54 -6.11
C VAL A 170 9.57 5.70 -4.94
N PHE A 171 9.36 4.66 -4.13
CA PHE A 171 8.52 4.74 -2.93
C PHE A 171 9.00 5.71 -1.85
N TYR A 172 10.26 6.15 -1.92
CA TYR A 172 10.84 7.15 -1.02
C TYR A 172 10.95 8.55 -1.64
N ILE A 173 10.53 8.70 -2.91
CA ILE A 173 10.58 9.97 -3.66
C ILE A 173 9.17 10.43 -4.05
N TYR A 174 8.29 9.52 -4.47
CA TYR A 174 6.93 9.89 -4.84
C TYR A 174 6.04 9.92 -3.60
N ASN A 175 6.25 10.91 -2.74
CA ASN A 175 5.64 10.95 -1.41
C ASN A 175 4.22 11.56 -1.39
N ARG A 176 3.51 11.62 -2.53
CA ARG A 176 2.14 12.19 -2.68
C ARG A 176 1.19 11.73 -1.56
N LEU A 177 1.14 10.41 -1.33
CA LEU A 177 0.45 9.79 -0.21
C LEU A 177 1.18 8.49 0.15
N ALA A 178 2.00 8.52 1.21
CA ALA A 178 2.93 7.47 1.57
C ALA A 178 2.25 6.13 1.96
N ALA A 179 0.95 6.14 2.26
CA ALA A 179 0.14 4.94 2.47
C ALA A 179 0.08 4.03 1.22
N LEU A 180 0.31 4.59 0.03
CA LEU A 180 0.28 3.85 -1.24
C LEU A 180 1.66 3.31 -1.66
N ASN A 181 2.72 3.77 -0.98
CA ASN A 181 4.10 3.42 -1.27
C ASN A 181 4.48 2.16 -0.49
N GLU A 182 3.95 1.02 -0.94
CA GLU A 182 4.05 -0.26 -0.26
C GLU A 182 4.38 -1.39 -1.24
N VAL A 183 5.05 -2.45 -0.76
CA VAL A 183 5.45 -3.61 -1.58
C VAL A 183 4.22 -4.19 -2.31
N GLY A 184 4.33 -4.34 -3.64
CA GLY A 184 3.22 -4.72 -4.51
C GLY A 184 2.18 -3.61 -4.80
N GLY A 185 2.40 -2.38 -4.32
CA GLY A 185 1.56 -1.22 -4.55
C GLY A 185 1.89 -0.45 -5.83
N GLU A 186 0.91 0.28 -6.35
CA GLU A 186 1.05 1.18 -7.50
C GLU A 186 0.68 2.62 -7.10
N PRO A 187 1.62 3.45 -6.62
CA PRO A 187 1.32 4.80 -6.10
C PRO A 187 0.67 5.76 -7.10
N GLN A 188 0.77 5.46 -8.40
CA GLN A 188 0.05 6.18 -9.45
C GLN A 188 -1.48 5.99 -9.34
N GLN A 189 -1.95 4.83 -8.87
CA GLN A 189 -3.36 4.55 -8.59
C GLN A 189 -3.71 5.08 -7.19
N PHE A 190 -4.33 6.26 -7.12
CA PHE A 190 -4.53 6.98 -5.86
C PHE A 190 -5.49 6.27 -4.89
N GLY A 191 -6.62 5.78 -5.37
CA GLY A 191 -7.61 5.07 -4.55
C GLY A 191 -8.37 4.06 -5.39
N MET A 192 -9.28 3.34 -4.74
CA MET A 192 -10.16 2.35 -5.35
C MET A 192 -11.59 2.58 -4.88
N ASP A 193 -12.54 2.49 -5.79
CA ASP A 193 -13.97 2.47 -5.45
C ASP A 193 -14.40 1.11 -4.88
N VAL A 194 -15.65 1.06 -4.42
CA VAL A 194 -16.21 -0.14 -3.77
C VAL A 194 -16.46 -1.25 -4.79
N ASP A 195 -16.85 -0.90 -6.01
CA ASP A 195 -17.12 -1.86 -7.09
C ASP A 195 -15.86 -2.58 -7.55
N ALA A 196 -14.75 -1.87 -7.79
CA ALA A 196 -13.46 -2.48 -8.12
C ALA A 196 -12.93 -3.36 -6.97
N PHE A 197 -13.24 -3.04 -5.71
CA PHE A 197 -12.94 -3.93 -4.60
C PHE A 197 -13.75 -5.24 -4.69
N HIS A 198 -15.05 -5.16 -4.98
CA HIS A 198 -15.91 -6.33 -5.16
C HIS A 198 -15.46 -7.19 -6.35
N GLU A 199 -15.14 -6.57 -7.49
CA GLU A 199 -14.60 -7.27 -8.66
C GLU A 199 -13.31 -8.02 -8.35
N ARG A 200 -12.38 -7.40 -7.60
CA ARG A 200 -11.14 -8.07 -7.15
C ARG A 200 -11.42 -9.25 -6.21
N ASN A 201 -12.47 -9.20 -5.39
CA ASN A 201 -12.86 -10.32 -4.54
C ASN A 201 -13.49 -11.46 -5.35
N LEU A 202 -14.37 -11.14 -6.31
CA LEU A 202 -14.97 -12.11 -7.22
C LEU A 202 -13.90 -12.81 -8.08
N ASP A 203 -12.95 -12.06 -8.63
CA ASP A 203 -11.84 -12.63 -9.41
C ASP A 203 -10.97 -13.55 -8.55
N ARG A 204 -10.65 -13.13 -7.33
CA ARG A 204 -9.88 -13.95 -6.38
C ARG A 204 -10.62 -15.23 -6.01
N GLN A 205 -11.93 -15.17 -5.75
CA GLN A 205 -12.72 -16.38 -5.46
C GLN A 205 -12.67 -17.36 -6.64
N ARG A 206 -12.76 -16.88 -7.88
CA ARG A 206 -12.75 -17.74 -9.07
C ARG A 206 -11.38 -18.37 -9.35
N LYS A 207 -10.30 -17.60 -9.22
CA LYS A 207 -8.97 -18.01 -9.69
C LYS A 207 -8.04 -18.47 -8.57
N TRP A 208 -8.13 -17.84 -7.40
CA TRP A 208 -7.16 -17.99 -6.31
C TRP A 208 -7.83 -18.04 -4.92
N PRO A 209 -8.84 -18.91 -4.68
CA PRO A 209 -9.63 -18.89 -3.45
C PRO A 209 -8.82 -19.17 -2.18
N ALA A 210 -7.65 -19.80 -2.30
CA ALA A 210 -6.75 -20.12 -1.19
C ALA A 210 -5.54 -19.16 -1.07
N THR A 211 -5.50 -18.05 -1.83
CA THR A 211 -4.38 -17.10 -1.74
C THR A 211 -4.36 -16.39 -0.38
N LEU A 212 -3.16 -16.05 0.10
CA LEU A 212 -2.99 -15.25 1.30
C LEU A 212 -3.55 -13.84 1.12
N LEU A 213 -4.18 -13.32 2.18
CA LEU A 213 -4.59 -11.93 2.34
C LEU A 213 -3.72 -11.30 3.42
N ALA A 214 -2.55 -10.79 3.00
CA ALA A 214 -1.64 -10.10 3.89
C ALA A 214 -1.93 -8.60 3.94
N THR A 215 -1.85 -8.03 5.14
CA THR A 215 -1.92 -6.58 5.36
C THR A 215 -0.65 -6.03 5.98
N SER A 216 0.21 -6.82 6.61
CA SER A 216 1.58 -6.42 6.97
C SER A 216 2.49 -7.62 6.89
N THR A 217 3.78 -7.40 6.67
CA THR A 217 4.79 -8.45 6.70
C THR A 217 6.10 -7.88 7.28
N HIS A 218 7.12 -8.71 7.40
CA HIS A 218 8.47 -8.28 7.76
C HIS A 218 9.13 -7.39 6.68
N ASP A 219 8.58 -7.34 5.46
CA ASP A 219 9.12 -6.57 4.34
C ASP A 219 8.26 -5.35 3.96
N THR A 220 7.05 -5.21 4.52
CA THR A 220 6.26 -4.01 4.27
C THR A 220 6.96 -2.76 4.77
N LYS A 221 6.92 -1.69 3.97
CA LYS A 221 7.54 -0.38 4.23
C LYS A 221 6.93 0.28 5.46
N ARG A 222 5.66 0.02 5.77
CA ARG A 222 4.93 0.50 6.94
C ARG A 222 3.98 -0.60 7.42
N SER A 223 3.61 -0.63 8.70
CA SER A 223 2.57 -1.53 9.17
C SER A 223 1.19 -1.12 8.62
N GLU A 224 0.22 -2.04 8.73
CA GLU A 224 -1.16 -1.79 8.36
C GLU A 224 -1.80 -0.58 9.04
N ASP A 225 -1.51 -0.34 10.32
CA ASP A 225 -2.15 0.73 11.07
C ASP A 225 -1.49 2.09 10.82
N VAL A 226 -0.18 2.11 10.50
CA VAL A 226 0.48 3.30 9.97
C VAL A 226 -0.14 3.70 8.64
N ARG A 227 -0.34 2.74 7.72
CA ARG A 227 -0.98 3.04 6.43
C ARG A 227 -2.44 3.43 6.60
N ALA A 228 -3.18 2.81 7.51
CA ALA A 228 -4.57 3.19 7.80
C ALA A 228 -4.71 4.64 8.28
N ARG A 229 -3.78 5.10 9.14
CA ARG A 229 -3.69 6.51 9.56
C ARG A 229 -3.30 7.44 8.42
N ILE A 230 -2.26 7.11 7.66
CA ILE A 230 -1.83 7.97 6.54
C ILE A 230 -2.93 8.05 5.46
N ALA A 231 -3.68 6.97 5.20
CA ALA A 231 -4.80 6.98 4.26
C ALA A 231 -5.89 8.00 4.64
N ALA A 232 -6.11 8.22 5.95
CA ALA A 232 -7.09 9.21 6.43
C ALA A 232 -6.76 10.65 6.03
N ILE A 233 -5.53 10.96 5.62
CA ILE A 233 -5.16 12.29 5.06
C ILE A 233 -6.02 12.61 3.83
N SER A 234 -6.34 11.60 3.02
CA SER A 234 -7.20 11.76 1.84
C SER A 234 -8.62 12.20 2.18
N GLU A 235 -9.10 11.91 3.39
CA GLU A 235 -10.45 12.25 3.85
C GLU A 235 -10.58 13.71 4.35
N ILE A 236 -9.45 14.40 4.54
CA ILE A 236 -9.38 15.78 5.07
C ILE A 236 -8.36 16.65 4.31
N PRO A 237 -8.43 16.73 2.96
CA PRO A 237 -7.39 17.32 2.13
C PRO A 237 -7.14 18.82 2.42
N GLU A 238 -8.17 19.58 2.79
CA GLU A 238 -8.02 21.00 3.14
C GLU A 238 -7.32 21.19 4.49
N LEU A 239 -7.58 20.31 5.46
CA LEU A 239 -6.86 20.34 6.74
C LEU A 239 -5.39 20.00 6.51
N TRP A 240 -5.11 18.96 5.72
CA TRP A 240 -3.75 18.59 5.34
C TRP A 240 -2.98 19.75 4.71
N GLN A 241 -3.56 20.39 3.69
CA GLN A 241 -2.93 21.52 3.00
C GLN A 241 -2.61 22.69 3.95
N ARG A 242 -3.57 23.08 4.81
CA ARG A 242 -3.36 24.19 5.77
C ARG A 242 -2.32 23.83 6.84
N SER A 243 -2.31 22.59 7.29
CA SER A 243 -1.38 22.10 8.32
C SER A 243 0.05 22.10 7.81
N LEU A 244 0.30 21.60 6.59
CA LEU A 244 1.61 21.65 5.95
C LEU A 244 2.21 23.07 5.90
N GLN A 245 1.41 24.06 5.53
CA GLN A 245 1.85 25.46 5.50
C GLN A 245 2.25 25.96 6.89
N ARG A 246 1.44 25.66 7.91
CA ARG A 246 1.70 26.06 9.30
C ARG A 246 2.94 25.37 9.87
N TRP A 247 3.13 24.09 9.58
CA TRP A 247 4.27 23.32 10.06
C TRP A 247 5.56 23.78 9.42
N ARG A 248 5.57 23.97 8.08
CA ARG A 248 6.73 24.52 7.37
C ARG A 248 7.18 25.86 7.92
N VAL A 249 6.23 26.77 8.19
CA VAL A 249 6.54 28.07 8.83
C VAL A 249 7.12 27.89 10.23
N SER A 250 6.53 27.00 11.03
CA SER A 250 6.98 26.76 12.42
C SER A 250 8.37 26.11 12.50
N ASN A 251 8.71 25.30 11.49
CA ASN A 251 9.94 24.51 11.46
C ASN A 251 11.07 25.16 10.64
N ARG A 252 10.79 26.21 9.87
CA ARG A 252 11.76 26.87 8.96
C ARG A 252 13.09 27.21 9.64
N ARG A 253 13.05 27.71 10.88
CA ARG A 253 14.26 28.12 11.63
C ARG A 253 15.19 26.95 11.99
N TRP A 254 14.72 25.72 11.86
CA TRP A 254 15.48 24.50 12.18
C TRP A 254 16.15 23.88 10.97
N LYS A 255 15.79 24.34 9.76
CA LYS A 255 16.44 23.91 8.51
C LYS A 255 17.85 24.48 8.43
N ARG A 256 18.72 23.77 7.72
CA ARG A 256 20.08 24.22 7.39
C ARG A 256 20.21 24.45 5.89
N THR A 257 21.12 25.33 5.48
CA THR A 257 21.49 25.47 4.08
C THR A 257 22.76 24.66 3.83
N ILE A 258 22.71 23.73 2.87
CA ILE A 258 23.84 22.89 2.44
C ILE A 258 23.89 22.97 0.92
N ASN A 259 25.00 23.44 0.35
CA ASN A 259 25.18 23.59 -1.10
C ASN A 259 24.00 24.30 -1.79
N ASP A 260 23.58 25.45 -1.25
CA ASP A 260 22.45 26.27 -1.73
C ASP A 260 21.06 25.61 -1.68
N ALA A 261 20.93 24.44 -1.05
CA ALA A 261 19.65 23.76 -0.80
C ALA A 261 19.28 23.78 0.68
N GLU A 262 17.98 23.84 0.98
CA GLU A 262 17.48 23.66 2.36
C GLU A 262 17.45 22.17 2.72
N ALA A 263 18.04 21.81 3.86
CA ALA A 263 18.01 20.48 4.45
C ALA A 263 17.18 20.48 5.75
N PRO A 264 16.19 19.58 5.90
CA PRO A 264 15.72 18.63 4.89
C PRO A 264 15.04 19.32 3.71
N ASP A 265 15.01 18.67 2.54
CA ASP A 265 14.28 19.23 1.40
C ASP A 265 12.76 19.18 1.62
N ALA A 266 12.01 19.77 0.70
CA ALA A 266 10.55 19.84 0.83
C ALA A 266 9.85 18.48 0.69
N ASP A 267 10.38 17.54 -0.08
CA ASP A 267 9.77 16.21 -0.24
C ASP A 267 10.07 15.33 0.98
N GLU A 268 11.30 15.39 1.50
CA GLU A 268 11.73 14.76 2.74
C GLU A 268 10.89 15.26 3.94
N GLU A 269 10.64 16.57 4.01
CA GLU A 269 9.77 17.19 5.03
C GLU A 269 8.31 16.72 4.88
N TYR A 270 7.81 16.58 3.64
CA TYR A 270 6.46 16.08 3.35
C TYR A 270 6.28 14.61 3.78
N LEU A 271 7.28 13.76 3.54
CA LEU A 271 7.31 12.37 4.00
C LEU A 271 7.38 12.29 5.53
N LEU A 272 8.21 13.12 6.17
CA LEU A 272 8.34 13.17 7.61
C LEU A 272 7.00 13.47 8.28
N TYR A 273 6.25 14.47 7.81
CA TYR A 273 4.96 14.80 8.40
C TYR A 273 3.92 13.68 8.27
N GLN A 274 3.85 12.99 7.14
CA GLN A 274 2.99 11.82 6.99
C GLN A 274 3.42 10.69 7.93
N THR A 275 4.72 10.47 8.06
CA THR A 275 5.28 9.45 8.96
C THR A 275 4.89 9.74 10.41
N LEU A 276 5.08 10.99 10.87
CA LEU A 276 4.67 11.41 12.21
C LEU A 276 3.16 11.21 12.44
N LEU A 277 2.30 11.57 11.49
CA LEU A 277 0.85 11.33 11.60
C LEU A 277 0.52 9.83 11.66
N GLY A 278 1.24 9.02 10.89
CA GLY A 278 1.08 7.56 10.85
C GLY A 278 1.51 6.88 12.14
N THR A 279 2.51 7.40 12.84
CA THR A 279 3.12 6.71 14.00
C THR A 279 2.91 7.41 15.35
N TRP A 280 2.27 8.59 15.39
CA TRP A 280 2.18 9.36 16.64
C TRP A 280 1.58 8.55 17.79
N PRO A 281 2.23 8.48 18.97
CA PRO A 281 1.71 7.69 20.07
C PRO A 281 0.40 8.27 20.62
N ILE A 282 -0.57 7.39 20.87
CA ILE A 282 -1.84 7.72 21.54
C ILE A 282 -1.91 6.88 22.81
N HIS A 283 -2.14 7.53 23.94
CA HIS A 283 -2.29 6.83 25.23
C HIS A 283 -3.59 6.04 25.27
N ALA A 284 -3.67 5.07 26.19
CA ALA A 284 -4.90 4.32 26.44
C ALA A 284 -6.09 5.22 26.83
N SER A 285 -5.82 6.41 27.38
CA SER A 285 -6.84 7.45 27.66
C SER A 285 -7.44 8.10 26.40
N GLY A 286 -6.84 7.88 25.22
CA GLY A 286 -7.23 8.53 23.96
C GLY A 286 -6.62 9.90 23.74
N GLU A 287 -5.77 10.36 24.66
CA GLU A 287 -4.98 11.58 24.46
C GLU A 287 -3.72 11.28 23.63
N PRO A 288 -3.39 12.12 22.64
CA PRO A 288 -2.09 12.05 21.98
C PRO A 288 -0.96 12.36 22.96
N GLU A 289 0.16 11.65 22.80
CA GLU A 289 1.40 11.95 23.53
C GLU A 289 1.80 13.41 23.29
N ARG A 290 1.98 14.18 24.37
CA ARG A 290 2.37 15.59 24.29
C ARG A 290 3.87 15.77 24.15
N VAL A 291 4.64 14.87 24.75
CA VAL A 291 6.09 14.89 24.75
C VAL A 291 6.58 13.54 24.22
N PRO A 292 7.06 13.48 22.97
CA PRO A 292 7.55 12.22 22.43
C PRO A 292 8.73 11.71 23.26
N THR A 293 8.77 10.39 23.48
CA THR A 293 9.91 9.75 24.17
C THR A 293 11.18 9.83 23.32
N CYS A 294 12.36 9.75 23.95
CA CYS A 294 13.63 9.69 23.23
C CYS A 294 13.65 8.51 22.24
N GLU A 295 13.13 7.34 22.65
CA GLU A 295 13.01 6.16 21.78
C GLU A 295 12.17 6.45 20.53
N TYR A 296 11.07 7.19 20.66
CA TYR A 296 10.26 7.56 19.50
C TYR A 296 11.04 8.49 18.55
N VAL A 297 11.75 9.48 19.08
CA VAL A 297 12.58 10.39 18.29
C VAL A 297 13.66 9.60 17.52
N GLU A 298 14.34 8.68 18.19
CA GLU A 298 15.37 7.81 17.59
C GLU A 298 14.80 6.93 16.47
N ARG A 299 13.60 6.34 16.67
CA ARG A 299 12.91 5.56 15.64
C ARG A 299 12.62 6.39 14.38
N ILE A 300 12.13 7.63 14.55
CA ILE A 300 11.86 8.52 13.42
C ILE A 300 13.16 8.94 12.72
N GLN A 301 14.23 9.21 13.47
CA GLN A 301 15.55 9.53 12.90
C GLN A 301 16.10 8.35 12.09
N ALA A 302 16.05 7.13 12.64
CA ALA A 302 16.50 5.92 11.96
C ALA A 302 15.69 5.66 10.68
N TYR A 303 14.37 5.84 10.74
CA TYR A 303 13.51 5.74 9.57
C TYR A 303 13.88 6.77 8.49
N MET A 304 14.00 8.05 8.85
CA MET A 304 14.32 9.09 7.87
C MET A 304 15.71 8.89 7.27
N HIS A 305 16.69 8.47 8.07
CA HIS A 305 18.02 8.12 7.57
C HIS A 305 17.94 7.03 6.48
N LYS A 306 17.23 5.93 6.76
CA LYS A 306 16.99 4.88 5.76
C LYS A 306 16.22 5.39 4.54
N ALA A 307 15.14 6.15 4.75
CA ALA A 307 14.31 6.69 3.66
C ALA A 307 15.12 7.57 2.69
N LEU A 308 15.95 8.46 3.23
CA LEU A 308 16.82 9.35 2.45
C LEU A 308 17.87 8.56 1.65
N HIS A 309 18.48 7.55 2.27
CA HIS A 309 19.46 6.69 1.60
C HIS A 309 18.84 5.82 0.50
N GLU A 310 17.58 5.39 0.68
CA GLU A 310 16.84 4.69 -0.36
C GLU A 310 16.39 5.62 -1.50
N ALA A 311 16.01 6.86 -1.21
CA ALA A 311 15.65 7.85 -2.23
C ALA A 311 16.82 8.20 -3.17
N LYS A 312 18.06 8.21 -2.66
CA LYS A 312 19.29 8.48 -3.45
C LYS A 312 19.23 9.83 -4.17
N ILE A 313 18.70 10.85 -3.49
CA ILE A 313 18.61 12.24 -3.98
C ILE A 313 19.71 13.09 -3.34
N ASN A 314 19.69 13.27 -2.02
CA ASN A 314 20.65 14.12 -1.30
C ASN A 314 21.76 13.35 -0.56
N THR A 315 21.54 12.06 -0.31
CA THR A 315 22.48 11.12 0.33
C THR A 315 22.22 9.70 -0.19
N SER A 316 23.15 8.76 -0.01
CA SER A 316 23.01 7.36 -0.46
C SER A 316 23.87 6.42 0.37
N TRP A 317 23.57 5.12 0.36
CA TRP A 317 24.39 4.10 1.04
C TRP A 317 25.82 3.99 0.51
N ILE A 318 26.05 4.33 -0.76
CA ILE A 318 27.37 4.21 -1.41
C ILE A 318 28.24 5.43 -1.09
N GLN A 319 27.66 6.62 -1.17
CA GLN A 319 28.31 7.88 -0.86
C GLN A 319 27.40 8.70 0.05
N PRO A 320 27.50 8.51 1.38
CA PRO A 320 26.71 9.26 2.35
C PRO A 320 27.09 10.74 2.34
N ASN A 321 26.08 11.60 2.51
CA ASN A 321 26.25 13.03 2.73
C ASN A 321 26.03 13.33 4.23
N GLU A 322 27.12 13.24 5.00
CA GLU A 322 27.07 13.35 6.47
C GLU A 322 26.45 14.67 6.95
N GLN A 323 26.65 15.78 6.21
CA GLN A 323 26.07 17.08 6.56
C GLN A 323 24.55 17.04 6.43
N TRP A 324 24.04 16.42 5.37
CA TRP A 324 22.60 16.28 5.13
C TRP A 324 21.95 15.33 6.15
N ASP A 325 22.59 14.20 6.42
CA ASP A 325 22.14 13.25 7.43
C ASP A 325 22.08 13.88 8.83
N ALA A 326 23.10 14.66 9.19
CA ALA A 326 23.11 15.43 10.42
C ALA A 326 22.00 16.50 10.43
N ALA A 327 21.75 17.18 9.31
CA ALA A 327 20.68 18.17 9.22
C ALA A 327 19.30 17.56 9.41
N MET A 328 19.01 16.41 8.79
CA MET A 328 17.74 15.69 8.99
C MET A 328 17.59 15.21 10.44
N ARG A 329 18.63 14.57 11.01
CA ARG A 329 18.62 14.10 12.39
C ARG A 329 18.35 15.24 13.38
N ASP A 330 19.09 16.33 13.24
CA ASP A 330 18.96 17.51 14.12
C ASP A 330 17.61 18.21 13.91
N PHE A 331 17.07 18.22 12.68
CA PHE A 331 15.74 18.74 12.39
C PHE A 331 14.67 17.94 13.15
N VAL A 332 14.69 16.61 13.07
CA VAL A 332 13.76 15.75 13.83
C VAL A 332 13.86 16.00 15.33
N THR A 333 15.07 16.09 15.90
CA THR A 333 15.25 16.44 17.32
C THR A 333 14.61 17.79 17.65
N LYS A 334 14.86 18.83 16.86
CA LYS A 334 14.41 20.20 17.15
C LYS A 334 12.91 20.41 16.96
N ILE A 335 12.28 19.74 15.99
CA ILE A 335 10.83 19.84 15.80
C ILE A 335 10.07 19.03 16.85
N LEU A 336 10.67 17.99 17.43
CA LEU A 336 10.06 17.16 18.47
C LEU A 336 10.47 17.57 19.89
N ASP A 337 11.33 18.57 20.03
CA ASP A 337 11.78 19.09 21.32
C ASP A 337 10.59 19.63 22.15
N PRO A 338 10.45 19.25 23.43
CA PRO A 338 9.32 19.63 24.27
C PRO A 338 9.39 21.06 24.80
N SER A 339 10.39 21.87 24.42
CA SER A 339 10.50 23.24 24.88
C SER A 339 9.24 24.05 24.54
N PRO A 340 8.76 24.91 25.47
CA PRO A 340 7.67 25.85 25.19
C PRO A 340 7.94 26.80 24.02
N ARG A 341 9.21 26.97 23.62
CA ARG A 341 9.61 27.75 22.43
C ARG A 341 9.29 27.03 21.12
N ASN A 342 9.11 25.72 21.14
CA ASN A 342 8.75 24.92 19.99
C ASN A 342 7.22 24.90 19.80
N LYS A 343 6.74 25.59 18.76
CA LYS A 343 5.32 25.72 18.47
C LYS A 343 4.78 24.60 17.59
N PHE A 344 5.63 23.74 17.03
CA PHE A 344 5.19 22.72 16.08
C PHE A 344 4.31 21.66 16.73
N VAL A 345 4.76 21.06 17.83
CA VAL A 345 4.06 19.96 18.49
C VAL A 345 2.63 20.36 18.89
N SER A 346 2.44 21.57 19.42
CA SER A 346 1.12 22.06 19.84
C SER A 346 0.14 22.26 18.69
N VAL A 347 0.61 22.64 17.49
CA VAL A 347 -0.24 22.76 16.30
C VAL A 347 -0.34 21.45 15.49
N PHE A 348 0.54 20.48 15.76
CA PHE A 348 0.55 19.16 15.14
C PHE A 348 -0.43 18.20 15.84
N ILE A 349 -0.42 18.19 17.18
CA ILE A 349 -1.22 17.26 18.01
C ILE A 349 -2.70 17.19 17.63
N PRO A 350 -3.43 18.31 17.41
CA PRO A 350 -4.85 18.24 17.04
C PRO A 350 -5.08 17.49 15.72
N VAL A 351 -4.16 17.62 14.76
CA VAL A 351 -4.24 16.91 13.47
C VAL A 351 -3.91 15.43 13.66
N ALA A 352 -2.90 15.11 14.46
CA ALA A 352 -2.55 13.73 14.81
C ALA A 352 -3.69 13.02 15.53
N GLN A 353 -4.45 13.71 16.38
CA GLN A 353 -5.61 13.16 17.07
C GLN A 353 -6.74 12.78 16.09
N GLU A 354 -7.08 13.67 15.16
CA GLU A 354 -8.10 13.39 14.14
C GLU A 354 -7.68 12.25 13.21
N ILE A 355 -6.42 12.26 12.75
CA ILE A 355 -5.88 11.17 11.93
C ILE A 355 -5.87 9.84 12.68
N ALA A 356 -5.55 9.84 13.98
CA ALA A 356 -5.56 8.61 14.78
C ALA A 356 -6.97 8.03 14.92
N ARG A 357 -8.00 8.88 15.09
CA ARG A 357 -9.41 8.47 15.15
C ARG A 357 -9.86 7.81 13.85
N PHE A 358 -9.66 8.47 12.71
CA PHE A 358 -10.03 7.91 11.39
C PHE A 358 -9.18 6.70 11.03
N GLY A 359 -7.89 6.72 11.36
CA GLY A 359 -6.97 5.60 11.18
C GLY A 359 -7.37 4.34 11.95
N ALA A 360 -7.93 4.49 13.16
CA ALA A 360 -8.46 3.37 13.93
C ALA A 360 -9.65 2.70 13.22
N ILE A 361 -10.57 3.50 12.67
CA ILE A 361 -11.71 2.98 11.89
C ILE A 361 -11.19 2.29 10.61
N ASN A 362 -10.28 2.93 9.88
CA ASN A 362 -9.67 2.37 8.67
C ASN A 362 -8.97 1.03 8.94
N SER A 363 -8.28 0.91 10.09
CA SER A 363 -7.64 -0.33 10.51
C SER A 363 -8.65 -1.44 10.86
N LEU A 364 -9.71 -1.11 11.60
CA LEU A 364 -10.78 -2.07 11.93
C LEU A 364 -11.49 -2.56 10.67
N THR A 365 -11.82 -1.65 9.76
CA THR A 365 -12.37 -1.99 8.44
C THR A 365 -11.43 -2.90 7.68
N GLN A 366 -10.14 -2.56 7.59
CA GLN A 366 -9.17 -3.42 6.89
C GLN A 366 -9.08 -4.82 7.51
N THR A 367 -9.10 -4.90 8.84
CA THR A 367 -9.06 -6.16 9.59
C THR A 367 -10.31 -6.99 9.34
N LEU A 368 -11.49 -6.36 9.40
CA LEU A 368 -12.78 -7.00 9.13
C LEU A 368 -12.80 -7.57 7.71
N LEU A 369 -12.46 -6.75 6.71
CA LEU A 369 -12.43 -7.15 5.30
C LEU A 369 -11.42 -8.27 5.06
N LYS A 370 -10.22 -8.19 5.66
CA LYS A 370 -9.20 -9.26 5.60
C LYS A 370 -9.75 -10.58 6.12
N LEU A 371 -10.43 -10.55 7.26
CA LEU A 371 -10.96 -11.73 7.93
C LEU A 371 -12.28 -12.24 7.35
N THR A 372 -12.86 -11.60 6.34
CA THR A 372 -14.16 -12.03 5.78
C THR A 372 -14.17 -12.21 4.27
N SER A 373 -13.25 -11.57 3.55
CA SER A 373 -13.08 -11.72 2.09
C SER A 373 -12.66 -13.14 1.69
N PRO A 374 -12.85 -13.53 0.40
CA PRO A 374 -12.29 -14.76 -0.16
C PRO A 374 -10.75 -14.75 -0.09
N GLY A 375 -10.15 -15.87 0.31
CA GLY A 375 -8.72 -16.00 0.61
C GLY A 375 -8.45 -16.48 2.04
N VAL A 376 -7.16 -16.69 2.34
CA VAL A 376 -6.67 -17.09 3.67
C VAL A 376 -6.06 -15.87 4.36
N PRO A 377 -6.67 -15.34 5.44
CA PRO A 377 -6.14 -14.16 6.12
C PRO A 377 -4.81 -14.45 6.79
N ASP A 378 -3.86 -13.53 6.63
CA ASP A 378 -2.57 -13.54 7.32
C ASP A 378 -2.51 -12.43 8.38
N ILE A 379 -1.88 -12.73 9.52
CA ILE A 379 -1.68 -11.77 10.61
C ILE A 379 -0.21 -11.83 11.00
N TYR A 380 0.53 -10.80 10.60
CA TYR A 380 1.90 -10.62 11.05
C TYR A 380 1.95 -10.47 12.58
N GLN A 381 2.98 -11.04 13.19
CA GLN A 381 3.10 -11.12 14.65
C GLN A 381 2.90 -9.75 15.31
N GLY A 382 1.92 -9.67 16.23
CA GLY A 382 1.62 -8.47 16.97
C GLY A 382 0.50 -7.59 16.40
N ASN A 383 0.04 -7.83 15.17
CA ASN A 383 -1.00 -7.03 14.50
C ASN A 383 -2.44 -7.36 14.90
N GLU A 384 -2.66 -8.28 15.84
CA GLU A 384 -3.96 -8.49 16.48
C GLU A 384 -4.41 -7.25 17.29
N ILE A 385 -3.48 -6.34 17.60
CA ILE A 385 -3.73 -5.00 18.14
C ILE A 385 -3.12 -3.94 17.23
N TRP A 386 -3.15 -2.67 17.65
CA TRP A 386 -2.49 -1.59 16.92
C TRP A 386 -0.98 -1.81 16.86
N ASP A 387 -0.42 -1.83 15.66
CA ASP A 387 1.02 -1.83 15.41
C ASP A 387 1.40 -0.59 14.59
N TYR A 388 2.28 0.25 15.13
CA TYR A 388 2.76 1.47 14.48
C TYR A 388 4.23 1.34 14.06
N SER A 389 4.59 0.20 13.47
CA SER A 389 5.94 -0.07 13.00
C SER A 389 6.19 0.47 11.59
N LEU A 390 7.41 0.95 11.37
CA LEU A 390 7.93 1.39 10.08
C LEU A 390 8.75 0.25 9.42
N VAL A 391 9.39 0.53 8.30
CA VAL A 391 10.21 -0.45 7.56
C VAL A 391 11.28 -1.10 8.45
N ASP A 392 11.68 -2.33 8.10
CA ASP A 392 12.83 -3.06 8.68
C ASP A 392 14.01 -2.13 9.01
N PRO A 393 14.58 -2.18 10.22
CA PRO A 393 14.31 -3.14 11.30
C PRO A 393 13.19 -2.77 12.29
N ASP A 394 12.46 -1.66 12.09
CA ASP A 394 11.45 -1.22 13.07
C ASP A 394 10.26 -2.20 13.19
N ASN A 395 9.88 -2.86 12.09
CA ASN A 395 8.88 -3.94 12.05
C ASN A 395 9.39 -5.31 12.54
N ARG A 396 10.64 -5.38 13.03
CA ARG A 396 11.25 -6.59 13.61
C ARG A 396 11.46 -6.49 15.13
N ARG A 397 10.96 -5.42 15.76
CA ARG A 397 10.98 -5.27 17.22
C ARG A 397 10.25 -6.43 17.90
N PRO A 398 10.67 -6.82 19.12
CA PRO A 398 10.07 -7.95 19.82
C PRO A 398 8.60 -7.68 20.17
N VAL A 399 7.80 -8.73 20.07
CA VAL A 399 6.37 -8.69 20.40
C VAL A 399 6.17 -9.01 21.88
N ASP A 400 5.44 -8.13 22.58
CA ASP A 400 5.02 -8.38 23.97
C ASP A 400 3.83 -9.35 24.01
N TYR A 401 4.13 -10.65 24.01
CA TYR A 401 3.13 -11.72 24.13
C TYR A 401 2.53 -11.87 25.53
N LYS A 402 3.15 -11.30 26.57
CA LYS A 402 2.56 -11.32 27.92
C LYS A 402 1.33 -10.41 27.93
N ARG A 403 1.49 -9.16 27.51
CA ARG A 403 0.39 -8.19 27.39
C ARG A 403 -0.75 -8.70 26.51
N ARG A 404 -0.42 -9.38 25.41
CA ARG A 404 -1.42 -9.94 24.48
C ARG A 404 -2.23 -11.08 25.09
N ARG A 405 -1.60 -11.97 25.86
CA ARG A 405 -2.30 -13.03 26.59
C ARG A 405 -3.25 -12.44 27.64
N GLU A 406 -2.76 -11.49 28.44
CA GLU A 406 -3.59 -10.77 29.43
C GLU A 406 -4.78 -10.06 28.78
N MET A 407 -4.55 -9.39 27.63
CA MET A 407 -5.60 -8.75 26.86
C MET A 407 -6.62 -9.76 26.34
N LEU A 408 -6.16 -10.88 25.77
CA LEU A 408 -7.01 -11.94 25.24
C LEU A 408 -7.90 -12.56 26.33
N GLU A 409 -7.34 -12.83 27.51
CA GLU A 409 -8.07 -13.31 28.68
C GLU A 409 -9.15 -12.31 29.13
N SER A 410 -8.84 -11.01 29.11
CA SER A 410 -9.80 -9.96 29.48
C SER A 410 -11.01 -9.85 28.53
N LEU A 411 -10.93 -10.39 27.30
CA LEU A 411 -12.04 -10.36 26.35
C LEU A 411 -13.20 -11.28 26.71
N ALA A 412 -13.02 -12.21 27.66
CA ALA A 412 -14.09 -13.12 28.09
C ALA A 412 -15.24 -12.37 28.79
N THR A 413 -14.94 -11.25 29.44
CA THR A 413 -15.90 -10.45 30.24
C THR A 413 -16.10 -9.04 29.70
N VAL A 414 -15.52 -8.71 28.55
CA VAL A 414 -15.60 -7.35 28.00
C VAL A 414 -17.01 -7.05 27.49
N ASN A 415 -17.51 -5.86 27.82
CA ASN A 415 -18.74 -5.34 27.23
C ASN A 415 -18.42 -4.68 25.87
N PRO A 416 -18.98 -5.14 24.74
CA PRO A 416 -18.74 -4.54 23.43
C PRO A 416 -19.06 -3.05 23.34
N GLU A 417 -19.99 -2.52 24.15
CA GLU A 417 -20.36 -1.10 24.17
C GLU A 417 -19.23 -0.18 24.67
N GLU A 418 -18.27 -0.71 25.43
CA GLU A 418 -17.14 0.05 25.95
C GLU A 418 -15.99 0.19 24.94
N LEU A 419 -15.86 -0.80 24.06
CA LEU A 419 -14.74 -0.94 23.12
C LEU A 419 -14.55 0.27 22.17
N PRO A 420 -15.61 0.89 21.60
CA PRO A 420 -15.43 2.08 20.76
C PRO A 420 -14.87 3.27 21.54
N ARG A 421 -15.15 3.38 22.85
CA ARG A 421 -14.66 4.48 23.69
C ARG A 421 -13.23 4.24 24.14
N SER A 422 -12.88 2.98 24.44
CA SER A 422 -11.52 2.58 24.82
C SER A 422 -10.67 2.11 23.64
N TRP A 423 -11.06 2.45 22.40
CA TRP A 423 -10.34 2.02 21.19
C TRP A 423 -8.81 2.15 21.24
N PRO A 424 -8.17 3.18 21.87
CA PRO A 424 -6.72 3.33 21.83
C PRO A 424 -5.95 2.19 22.49
N ASP A 425 -6.57 1.45 23.42
CA ASP A 425 -5.90 0.36 24.13
C ASP A 425 -5.66 -0.90 23.27
N GLY A 426 -6.33 -1.00 22.10
CA GLY A 426 -6.19 -2.11 21.15
C GLY A 426 -7.17 -3.25 21.34
N ARG A 427 -7.92 -3.29 22.45
CA ARG A 427 -8.87 -4.39 22.75
C ARG A 427 -9.93 -4.55 21.69
N ILE A 428 -10.40 -3.45 21.09
CA ILE A 428 -11.40 -3.52 20.01
C ILE A 428 -10.91 -4.29 18.78
N LYS A 429 -9.63 -4.12 18.40
CA LYS A 429 -9.03 -4.84 17.26
C LYS A 429 -8.74 -6.30 17.63
N MET A 430 -8.30 -6.56 18.87
CA MET A 430 -8.11 -7.94 19.34
C MET A 430 -9.44 -8.69 19.43
N PHE A 431 -10.50 -8.04 19.92
CA PHE A 431 -11.86 -8.57 19.99
C PHE A 431 -12.39 -8.93 18.61
N LEU A 432 -12.29 -8.00 17.65
CA LEU A 432 -12.64 -8.23 16.26
C LEU A 432 -11.90 -9.46 15.69
N THR A 433 -10.57 -9.48 15.87
CA THR A 433 -9.69 -10.52 15.33
C THR A 433 -10.01 -11.89 15.91
N GLN A 434 -10.13 -11.97 17.24
CA GLN A 434 -10.36 -13.21 17.97
C GLN A 434 -11.72 -13.83 17.62
N ARG A 435 -12.79 -13.03 17.64
CA ARG A 435 -14.15 -13.53 17.37
C ARG A 435 -14.29 -14.02 15.94
N LEU A 436 -13.76 -13.28 14.97
CA LEU A 436 -13.83 -13.71 13.57
C LEU A 436 -12.95 -14.91 13.24
N LEU A 437 -11.77 -15.04 13.84
CA LEU A 437 -10.94 -16.22 13.62
C LEU A 437 -11.58 -17.49 14.21
N GLN A 438 -12.21 -17.38 15.39
CA GLN A 438 -12.98 -18.50 15.96
C GLN A 438 -14.16 -18.86 15.06
N PHE A 439 -14.96 -17.88 14.65
CA PHE A 439 -16.09 -18.10 13.77
C PHE A 439 -15.67 -18.67 12.40
N ARG A 440 -14.58 -18.16 11.81
CA ARG A 440 -14.00 -18.73 10.58
C ARG A 440 -13.58 -20.18 10.74
N ARG A 441 -13.01 -20.55 11.90
CA ARG A 441 -12.57 -21.93 12.16
C ARG A 441 -13.77 -22.87 12.30
N GLU A 442 -14.82 -22.43 12.99
CA GLU A 442 -16.05 -23.21 13.21
C GLU A 442 -16.88 -23.36 11.93
N HIS A 443 -16.88 -22.34 11.07
CA HIS A 443 -17.63 -22.32 9.82
C HIS A 443 -16.72 -22.30 8.58
N PHE A 444 -15.60 -23.03 8.64
CA PHE A 444 -14.56 -23.04 7.61
C PHE A 444 -15.10 -23.25 6.18
N GLU A 445 -16.07 -24.14 5.98
CA GLU A 445 -16.64 -24.40 4.64
C GLU A 445 -17.32 -23.16 4.05
N LEU A 446 -18.07 -22.40 4.88
CA LEU A 446 -18.67 -21.13 4.45
C LEU A 446 -17.58 -20.19 3.97
N PHE A 447 -16.43 -20.14 4.66
CA PHE A 447 -15.34 -19.24 4.31
C PHE A 447 -14.45 -19.74 3.16
N GLN A 448 -14.39 -21.04 2.92
CA GLN A 448 -13.63 -21.60 1.82
C GLN A 448 -14.42 -21.60 0.51
N ARG A 449 -15.72 -21.94 0.58
CA ARG A 449 -16.54 -22.25 -0.60
C ARG A 449 -17.74 -21.34 -0.79
N GLY A 450 -18.16 -20.62 0.25
CA GLY A 450 -19.35 -19.78 0.16
C GLY A 450 -19.19 -18.66 -0.85
N GLU A 451 -20.20 -18.49 -1.69
CA GLU A 451 -20.30 -17.49 -2.76
C GLU A 451 -20.12 -16.08 -2.19
N TYR A 452 -19.37 -15.23 -2.91
CA TYR A 452 -19.21 -13.82 -2.55
C TYR A 452 -20.23 -12.98 -3.30
N LEU A 453 -21.10 -12.28 -2.57
CA LEU A 453 -22.20 -11.48 -3.13
C LEU A 453 -22.03 -10.02 -2.70
N PRO A 454 -21.63 -9.10 -3.59
CA PRO A 454 -21.63 -7.67 -3.30
C PRO A 454 -23.03 -7.18 -2.90
N LEU A 455 -23.12 -6.30 -1.89
CA LEU A 455 -24.37 -5.67 -1.50
C LEU A 455 -24.22 -4.15 -1.61
N THR A 456 -25.15 -3.50 -2.30
CA THR A 456 -25.10 -2.05 -2.57
C THR A 456 -25.85 -1.30 -1.46
N PRO A 457 -25.17 -0.44 -0.68
CA PRO A 457 -25.85 0.47 0.24
C PRO A 457 -26.63 1.56 -0.50
N SER A 458 -27.65 2.12 0.15
CA SER A 458 -28.40 3.29 -0.31
C SER A 458 -28.55 4.31 0.82
N GLY A 459 -28.89 5.56 0.50
CA GLY A 459 -29.07 6.65 1.48
C GLY A 459 -27.85 7.58 1.60
N THR A 460 -27.86 8.47 2.60
CA THR A 460 -26.92 9.61 2.70
C THR A 460 -25.45 9.22 2.65
N PHE A 461 -25.06 8.11 3.28
CA PHE A 461 -23.65 7.70 3.41
C PHE A 461 -23.32 6.41 2.65
N MET A 462 -24.01 6.15 1.53
CA MET A 462 -23.81 4.92 0.74
C MET A 462 -22.36 4.70 0.31
N GLU A 463 -21.63 5.76 -0.09
CA GLU A 463 -20.22 5.68 -0.48
C GLU A 463 -19.26 5.40 0.69
N CYS A 464 -19.71 5.66 1.92
CA CYS A 464 -18.94 5.49 3.15
C CYS A 464 -19.11 4.09 3.75
N CYS A 465 -19.76 3.18 3.04
CA CYS A 465 -20.05 1.83 3.49
C CYS A 465 -19.57 0.80 2.45
N VAL A 466 -18.98 -0.29 2.93
CA VAL A 466 -18.63 -1.46 2.13
C VAL A 466 -19.40 -2.64 2.68
N SER A 467 -20.14 -3.33 1.83
CA SER A 467 -20.96 -4.46 2.24
C SER A 467 -20.96 -5.60 1.24
N PHE A 468 -20.96 -6.82 1.76
CA PHE A 468 -21.11 -8.03 0.97
C PHE A 468 -21.62 -9.18 1.83
N ALA A 469 -22.29 -10.14 1.20
CA ALA A 469 -22.63 -11.40 1.79
C ALA A 469 -21.64 -12.49 1.41
N ARG A 470 -21.56 -13.50 2.26
CA ARG A 470 -21.06 -14.82 1.92
C ARG A 470 -22.11 -15.85 2.21
N SER A 471 -22.42 -16.71 1.25
CA SER A 471 -23.48 -17.72 1.41
C SER A 471 -23.03 -19.10 0.94
N LEU A 472 -23.42 -20.13 1.69
CA LEU A 472 -23.24 -21.53 1.32
C LEU A 472 -24.47 -22.31 1.78
N ALA A 473 -25.29 -22.74 0.84
CA ALA A 473 -26.60 -23.32 1.11
C ALA A 473 -27.46 -22.38 1.98
N ASP A 474 -27.89 -22.81 3.16
CA ASP A 474 -28.68 -22.04 4.11
C ASP A 474 -27.82 -21.18 5.05
N LYS A 475 -26.50 -21.35 5.05
CA LYS A 475 -25.58 -20.65 5.96
C LYS A 475 -25.04 -19.39 5.31
N TRP A 476 -25.06 -18.26 6.02
CA TRP A 476 -24.55 -17.02 5.47
C TRP A 476 -24.01 -16.05 6.52
N ILE A 477 -23.14 -15.15 6.06
CA ILE A 477 -22.80 -13.92 6.76
C ILE A 477 -23.00 -12.71 5.86
N VAL A 478 -23.33 -11.56 6.43
CA VAL A 478 -23.28 -10.25 5.79
C VAL A 478 -22.32 -9.36 6.55
N VAL A 479 -21.36 -8.78 5.85
CA VAL A 479 -20.33 -7.91 6.39
C VAL A 479 -20.69 -6.47 6.05
N ILE A 480 -20.62 -5.58 7.03
CA ILE A 480 -20.84 -4.15 6.83
C ILE A 480 -19.72 -3.39 7.55
N ALA A 481 -18.98 -2.57 6.79
CA ALA A 481 -17.82 -1.84 7.29
C ALA A 481 -17.82 -0.37 6.83
N PRO A 482 -17.46 0.58 7.71
CA PRO A 482 -17.26 1.97 7.33
C PRO A 482 -16.00 2.17 6.48
N ARG A 483 -16.04 3.16 5.61
CA ARG A 483 -14.88 3.82 5.01
C ARG A 483 -15.16 5.32 4.96
N LEU A 484 -14.12 6.13 4.81
CA LEU A 484 -14.29 7.60 4.70
C LEU A 484 -15.03 8.18 5.93
N SER A 485 -14.63 7.72 7.11
CA SER A 485 -15.28 8.02 8.38
C SER A 485 -15.31 9.51 8.74
N SER A 486 -14.46 10.34 8.13
CA SER A 486 -14.51 11.80 8.30
C SER A 486 -15.87 12.39 7.91
N ARG A 487 -16.57 11.78 6.94
CA ARG A 487 -17.90 12.22 6.45
C ARG A 487 -19.03 11.88 7.43
N ILE A 488 -18.86 10.83 8.25
CA ILE A 488 -19.88 10.30 9.19
C ILE A 488 -19.64 10.84 10.61
N GLY A 489 -18.38 10.93 11.02
CA GLY A 489 -17.93 11.28 12.37
C GLY A 489 -17.38 10.07 13.15
N PHE A 490 -16.91 10.33 14.36
CA PHE A 490 -16.22 9.35 15.20
C PHE A 490 -16.87 9.17 16.59
N PRO A 491 -17.06 7.92 17.07
CA PRO A 491 -17.08 6.68 16.27
C PRO A 491 -18.28 6.68 15.29
N PRO A 492 -18.19 6.02 14.11
CA PRO A 492 -19.26 5.97 13.13
C PRO A 492 -20.31 4.91 13.52
N ILE A 493 -21.09 5.21 14.55
CA ILE A 493 -22.11 4.33 15.11
C ILE A 493 -23.48 5.01 15.21
N GLY A 494 -24.55 4.21 15.20
CA GLY A 494 -25.92 4.65 15.44
C GLY A 494 -26.41 5.70 14.44
N GLU A 495 -27.19 6.66 14.94
CA GLU A 495 -27.85 7.73 14.17
C GLU A 495 -26.93 8.58 13.28
N ARG A 496 -25.61 8.52 13.48
CA ARG A 496 -24.65 9.18 12.57
C ARG A 496 -24.76 8.67 11.14
N TRP A 497 -25.24 7.44 10.94
CA TRP A 497 -25.47 6.85 9.62
C TRP A 497 -26.74 7.34 8.92
N LYS A 498 -27.58 8.13 9.60
CA LYS A 498 -28.84 8.68 9.05
C LYS A 498 -29.69 7.59 8.40
N ASP A 499 -30.20 7.84 7.20
CA ASP A 499 -31.07 6.97 6.40
C ASP A 499 -30.31 5.91 5.59
N THR A 500 -29.04 5.63 5.92
CA THR A 500 -28.25 4.65 5.16
C THR A 500 -28.75 3.23 5.42
N THR A 501 -29.09 2.50 4.37
CA THR A 501 -29.63 1.13 4.44
C THR A 501 -28.94 0.20 3.45
N ILE A 502 -29.06 -1.10 3.70
CA ILE A 502 -28.60 -2.16 2.79
C ILE A 502 -29.77 -3.09 2.53
N GLU A 503 -30.03 -3.37 1.26
CA GLU A 503 -31.00 -4.38 0.83
C GLU A 503 -30.31 -5.75 0.78
N PHE A 504 -30.90 -6.72 1.47
CA PHE A 504 -30.43 -8.10 1.48
C PHE A 504 -31.15 -8.88 0.38
N PRO A 505 -30.48 -9.83 -0.31
CA PRO A 505 -31.14 -10.71 -1.26
C PRO A 505 -32.25 -11.52 -0.59
N GLU A 506 -33.35 -11.77 -1.31
CA GLU A 506 -34.47 -12.59 -0.81
C GLU A 506 -34.04 -14.02 -0.43
N THR A 507 -32.94 -14.50 -1.02
CA THR A 507 -32.32 -15.79 -0.71
C THR A 507 -31.72 -15.86 0.70
N LEU A 508 -31.49 -14.74 1.37
CA LEU A 508 -30.97 -14.68 2.74
C LEU A 508 -32.12 -14.50 3.73
N SER A 509 -32.53 -15.58 4.39
CA SER A 509 -33.57 -15.54 5.42
C SER A 509 -33.09 -14.80 6.67
N LEU A 510 -33.81 -13.76 7.07
CA LEU A 510 -33.49 -12.92 8.24
C LEU A 510 -34.08 -13.40 9.57
N ALA A 511 -34.82 -14.53 9.59
CA ALA A 511 -35.54 -14.99 10.77
C ALA A 511 -34.67 -15.22 12.02
N HIS A 512 -33.38 -15.52 11.84
CA HIS A 512 -32.40 -15.72 12.91
C HIS A 512 -31.18 -14.80 12.76
N ALA A 513 -31.32 -13.71 12.01
CA ALA A 513 -30.23 -12.78 11.76
C ALA A 513 -29.84 -12.04 13.05
N HIS A 514 -28.58 -12.18 13.45
CA HIS A 514 -28.03 -11.50 14.62
C HIS A 514 -26.60 -11.04 14.34
N ASP A 515 -26.14 -10.06 15.12
CA ASP A 515 -24.75 -9.60 15.10
C ASP A 515 -23.85 -10.63 15.78
N LEU A 516 -22.84 -11.12 15.06
CA LEU A 516 -21.82 -12.05 15.53
C LEU A 516 -21.11 -11.56 16.81
N PHE A 517 -20.89 -10.26 16.93
CA PHE A 517 -20.06 -9.69 17.99
C PHE A 517 -20.82 -9.44 19.28
N THR A 518 -22.11 -9.15 19.18
CA THR A 518 -22.95 -8.75 20.32
C THR A 518 -24.06 -9.74 20.63
N CYS A 519 -24.26 -10.73 19.75
CA CYS A 519 -25.36 -11.70 19.75
C CYS A 519 -26.76 -11.06 19.76
N ARG A 520 -26.88 -9.78 19.39
CA ARG A 520 -28.16 -9.07 19.36
C ARG A 520 -28.88 -9.33 18.03
N PRO A 521 -30.20 -9.56 18.05
CA PRO A 521 -31.00 -9.65 16.82
C PRO A 521 -30.88 -8.39 15.97
N ILE A 522 -30.84 -8.54 14.66
CA ILE A 522 -30.84 -7.41 13.74
C ILE A 522 -32.27 -6.94 13.49
N GLN A 523 -32.51 -5.64 13.65
CA GLN A 523 -33.76 -5.03 13.24
C GLN A 523 -33.78 -4.83 11.73
N HIS A 524 -34.85 -5.29 11.08
CA HIS A 524 -35.03 -5.20 9.64
C HIS A 524 -36.49 -4.90 9.28
N GLN A 525 -36.71 -4.28 8.12
CA GLN A 525 -38.02 -4.10 7.52
C GLN A 525 -38.04 -4.81 6.17
N ARG A 526 -38.79 -5.91 6.06
CA ARG A 526 -38.68 -6.86 4.93
C ARG A 526 -37.21 -7.28 4.78
N HIS A 527 -36.58 -6.95 3.65
CA HIS A 527 -35.17 -7.24 3.35
C HIS A 527 -34.24 -6.04 3.54
N HIS A 528 -34.72 -4.93 4.11
CA HIS A 528 -33.90 -3.74 4.35
C HIS A 528 -33.37 -3.72 5.78
N VAL A 529 -32.05 -3.59 5.91
CA VAL A 529 -31.36 -3.40 7.20
C VAL A 529 -30.83 -1.98 7.28
N SER A 530 -31.17 -1.28 8.36
CA SER A 530 -30.60 0.04 8.65
C SER A 530 -29.15 -0.10 9.09
N VAL A 531 -28.23 0.65 8.46
CA VAL A 531 -26.83 0.69 8.88
C VAL A 531 -26.70 1.34 10.26
N ALA A 532 -27.54 2.33 10.59
CA ALA A 532 -27.59 2.94 11.92
C ALA A 532 -27.95 1.91 13.01
N GLY A 533 -28.89 1.02 12.72
CA GLY A 533 -29.27 -0.07 13.63
C GLY A 533 -28.20 -1.16 13.70
N ALA A 534 -27.64 -1.58 12.57
CA ALA A 534 -26.63 -2.63 12.50
C ALA A 534 -25.29 -2.22 13.15
N LEU A 535 -24.92 -0.94 13.04
CA LEU A 535 -23.71 -0.36 13.65
C LEU A 535 -24.05 0.46 14.89
N SER A 536 -25.00 0.01 15.73
CA SER A 536 -25.42 0.77 16.91
C SER A 536 -24.42 0.73 18.07
N ILE A 537 -23.59 -0.32 18.14
CA ILE A 537 -22.63 -0.56 19.24
C ILE A 537 -21.20 -0.46 18.74
N LEU A 538 -20.84 -1.29 17.76
CA LEU A 538 -19.50 -1.33 17.19
C LEU A 538 -19.49 -0.62 15.83
N PRO A 539 -18.34 -0.03 15.43
CA PRO A 539 -18.20 0.60 14.11
C PRO A 539 -18.03 -0.43 12.99
N PHE A 540 -18.31 -1.71 13.21
CA PHE A 540 -18.30 -2.78 12.24
C PHE A 540 -19.30 -3.84 12.68
N VAL A 541 -19.80 -4.64 11.73
CA VAL A 541 -20.70 -5.75 12.04
C VAL A 541 -20.51 -6.91 11.05
N VAL A 542 -20.67 -8.12 11.57
CA VAL A 542 -20.93 -9.32 10.78
C VAL A 542 -22.27 -9.86 11.24
N ILE A 543 -23.26 -9.81 10.36
CA ILE A 543 -24.58 -10.35 10.59
C ILE A 543 -24.57 -11.80 10.11
N THR A 544 -25.11 -12.72 10.90
CA THR A 544 -25.11 -14.15 10.58
C THR A 544 -26.42 -14.81 10.99
N ASN A 545 -26.72 -15.97 10.41
CA ASN A 545 -27.80 -16.85 10.84
C ASN A 545 -27.30 -18.11 11.57
N LEU A 546 -26.00 -18.15 11.90
CA LEU A 546 -25.28 -19.29 12.47
C LEU A 546 -25.09 -19.20 13.97
#